data_AF-A0A511HHC3-F1
#
_entry.id   AF-A0A511HHC3-F1
#
_cell.length_a   1.000
_cell.length_b   1.000
_cell.length_c   1.000
_cell.angle_alpha   90.00
_cell.angle_beta   90.00
_cell.angle_gamma   90.00
#
_symmetry.space_group_name_H-M   'P 1'
#
loop_
_entity.id
_entity.type
_entity.pdbx_description
1 polymer ?
#
loop_
_entity_poly.entity_id
_entity_poly.type
_entity_poly.pdbx_seq_one_letter_code
_entity_poly.pdbx_strand_id
1 'polypeptide(L)'
;MDLTDEQWSLIEPLLPARKPSRHWRGKRFSPRNQAPRCPLDESLIGDKAYDADKLDERLWHQRGVKLIAPHRRGRKTKTQDGRELRRYRRRWKMERLFAWLQNFRRLVTRYEVKVENFLGFLHLG
;
A
#
# COMPACT_ATOMS: atom_id res chain seq x y z
N MET A 1 7.10 -27.24 -11.31
CA MET A 1 7.72 -27.39 -12.64
C MET A 1 8.54 -26.15 -12.84
N ASP A 2 9.83 -26.25 -12.56
CA ASP A 2 10.75 -25.11 -12.67
C ASP A 2 11.27 -25.06 -14.10
N LEU A 3 11.34 -23.85 -14.66
CA LEU A 3 11.88 -23.64 -16.00
C LEU A 3 13.38 -23.95 -15.98
N THR A 4 13.86 -24.65 -17.02
CA THR A 4 15.28 -24.98 -17.16
C THR A 4 16.12 -23.74 -17.46
N ASP A 5 17.42 -23.77 -17.19
CA ASP A 5 18.32 -22.64 -17.41
C ASP A 5 18.33 -22.14 -18.86
N GLU A 6 18.10 -23.04 -19.83
CA GLU A 6 17.94 -22.69 -21.25
C GLU A 6 16.63 -21.93 -21.52
N GLN A 7 15.54 -22.30 -20.84
CA GLN A 7 14.26 -21.59 -20.93
C GLN A 7 14.35 -20.21 -20.29
N TRP A 8 15.12 -20.07 -19.20
CA TRP A 8 15.41 -18.78 -18.59
C TRP A 8 16.21 -17.84 -19.49
N SER A 9 17.21 -18.37 -20.22
CA SER A 9 18.03 -17.60 -21.16
C SER A 9 17.23 -17.00 -22.31
N LEU A 10 16.15 -17.66 -22.76
CA LEU A 10 15.28 -17.14 -23.81
C LEU A 10 14.30 -16.06 -23.32
N ILE A 11 13.93 -16.08 -22.04
CA ILE A 11 12.93 -15.17 -21.45
C ILE A 11 13.59 -13.88 -20.94
N GLU A 12 14.81 -13.96 -20.39
CA GLU A 12 15.53 -12.83 -19.79
C GLU A 12 15.64 -11.57 -20.68
N PRO A 13 15.90 -11.66 -22.00
CA PRO A 13 15.99 -10.48 -22.87
C PRO A 13 14.62 -9.83 -23.17
N LEU A 14 13.52 -10.56 -22.94
CA LEU A 14 12.16 -10.07 -23.14
C LEU A 14 11.60 -9.37 -21.89
N LEU A 15 12.26 -9.51 -20.74
CA LEU A 15 11.87 -8.80 -19.53
C LEU A 15 12.28 -7.32 -19.62
N PRO A 16 11.42 -6.39 -19.19
CA PRO A 16 11.77 -4.97 -19.19
C PRO A 16 12.99 -4.74 -18.29
N ALA A 17 14.02 -4.08 -18.82
CA ALA A 17 15.25 -3.77 -18.10
C ALA A 17 14.95 -3.17 -16.71
N ARG A 18 15.46 -3.81 -15.64
CA ARG A 18 15.35 -3.27 -14.27
C ARG A 18 16.07 -1.94 -14.26
N LYS A 19 15.33 -0.83 -14.16
CA LYS A 19 15.95 0.50 -14.11
C LYS A 19 16.80 0.59 -12.84
N PRO A 20 18.07 1.02 -12.93
CA PRO A 20 18.87 1.25 -11.74
C PRO A 20 18.16 2.29 -10.86
N SER A 21 18.13 2.03 -9.56
CA SER A 21 17.55 2.96 -8.59
C SER A 21 18.29 4.30 -8.72
N ARG A 22 17.56 5.34 -9.13
CA ARG A 22 18.16 6.67 -9.32
C ARG A 22 18.44 7.25 -7.95
N HIS A 23 19.72 7.22 -7.56
CA HIS A 23 20.33 8.07 -6.54
C HIS A 23 19.73 9.48 -6.54
N TRP A 24 19.19 9.89 -5.39
CA TRP A 24 18.50 11.16 -5.15
C TRP A 24 19.51 12.32 -5.10
N ARG A 25 19.98 12.77 -6.26
CA ARG A 25 20.61 14.10 -6.39
C ARG A 25 19.77 15.03 -7.27
N GLY A 26 19.14 16.01 -6.62
CA GLY A 26 18.88 17.34 -7.19
C GLY A 26 17.83 17.48 -8.29
N LYS A 27 16.56 17.10 -8.05
CA LYS A 27 15.47 17.50 -8.97
C LYS A 27 14.68 18.69 -8.45
N ARG A 28 14.84 19.82 -9.15
CA ARG A 28 13.94 20.99 -9.09
C ARG A 28 12.50 20.54 -9.35
N PHE A 29 11.60 20.95 -8.47
CA PHE A 29 10.16 20.72 -8.54
C PHE A 29 9.56 21.52 -9.71
N SER A 30 8.77 20.91 -10.59
CA SER A 30 7.98 21.63 -11.61
C SER A 30 6.49 21.34 -11.39
N PRO A 31 5.60 22.35 -11.30
CA PRO A 31 4.24 22.16 -10.84
C PRO A 31 3.24 22.40 -11.98
N ARG A 32 2.99 21.41 -12.83
CA ARG A 32 1.78 21.33 -13.66
C ARG A 32 1.83 20.05 -14.49
N ASN A 33 0.75 19.28 -14.43
CA ASN A 33 0.39 18.22 -15.37
C ASN A 33 1.37 17.04 -15.51
N GLN A 34 1.10 16.00 -14.71
CA GLN A 34 1.11 14.63 -15.23
C GLN A 34 0.27 13.70 -14.34
N ALA A 35 -0.77 13.12 -14.94
CA ALA A 35 -1.58 12.03 -14.42
C ALA A 35 -0.69 10.78 -14.11
N PRO A 36 -1.23 9.78 -13.41
CA PRO A 36 -0.46 8.96 -12.47
C PRO A 36 0.56 8.09 -13.20
N ARG A 37 1.84 8.35 -12.98
CA ARG A 37 2.89 7.42 -13.38
C ARG A 37 2.94 6.30 -12.34
N CYS A 38 2.24 5.20 -12.60
CA CYS A 38 2.46 3.96 -11.87
C CYS A 38 3.49 3.11 -12.64
N PRO A 39 4.68 2.92 -12.07
CA PRO A 39 5.31 1.61 -12.10
C PRO A 39 5.61 1.26 -10.64
N LEU A 40 4.68 0.56 -9.97
CA LEU A 40 4.74 0.19 -8.54
C LEU A 40 5.44 1.27 -7.71
N ASP A 41 4.68 2.30 -7.31
CA ASP A 41 5.17 3.44 -6.54
C ASP A 41 6.36 3.03 -5.66
N GLU A 42 7.53 3.65 -5.89
CA GLU A 42 8.77 3.42 -5.12
C GLU A 42 8.55 3.57 -3.60
N SER A 43 7.37 4.02 -3.17
CA SER A 43 6.95 4.11 -1.79
C SER A 43 5.59 3.44 -1.53
N LEU A 44 5.57 2.53 -0.56
CA LEU A 44 4.36 1.90 -0.02
C LEU A 44 3.87 2.69 1.20
N ILE A 45 2.58 3.03 1.25
CA ILE A 45 1.99 3.65 2.44
C ILE A 45 1.46 2.55 3.35
N GLY A 46 2.04 2.44 4.54
CA GLY A 46 1.68 1.43 5.54
C GLY A 46 0.94 2.02 6.73
N ASP A 47 0.16 1.18 7.40
CA ASP A 47 -0.30 1.43 8.76
C ASP A 47 0.82 1.66 9.76
N LYS A 48 0.46 2.31 10.87
CA LYS A 48 1.30 2.42 12.08
C LYS A 48 1.78 1.06 12.60
N ALA A 49 0.99 0.00 12.39
CA ALA A 49 1.36 -1.36 12.76
C ALA A 49 2.56 -1.88 11.95
N TYR A 50 2.88 -1.31 10.78
CA TYR A 50 4.04 -1.71 9.99
C TYR A 50 5.32 -0.93 10.31
N ASP A 51 5.31 -0.06 11.32
CA ASP A 51 6.51 0.60 11.83
C ASP A 51 7.45 -0.43 12.50
N ALA A 52 8.32 -1.04 11.70
CA ALA A 52 9.32 -2.01 12.13
C ALA A 52 10.56 -1.93 11.23
N ASP A 53 11.74 -1.70 11.81
CA ASP A 53 12.98 -1.44 11.05
C ASP A 53 13.37 -2.64 10.16
N LYS A 54 13.25 -3.87 10.69
CA LYS A 54 13.48 -5.11 9.92
C LYS A 54 12.58 -5.22 8.69
N LEU A 55 11.35 -4.69 8.78
CA LEU A 55 10.42 -4.71 7.64
C LEU A 55 10.84 -3.69 6.59
N ASP A 56 11.22 -2.49 7.01
CA ASP A 56 11.71 -1.42 6.12
C ASP A 56 12.95 -1.89 5.35
N GLU A 57 13.94 -2.44 6.05
CA GLU A 57 15.16 -3.00 5.45
C GLU A 57 14.83 -4.10 4.44
N ARG A 58 13.97 -5.06 4.82
CA ARG A 58 13.59 -6.16 3.94
C ARG A 58 12.87 -5.66 2.67
N LEU A 59 11.95 -4.71 2.81
CA LEU A 59 11.22 -4.13 1.67
C LEU A 59 12.16 -3.37 0.74
N TRP A 60 13.13 -2.65 1.31
CA TRP A 60 14.15 -1.96 0.54
C TRP A 60 15.07 -2.93 -0.22
N HIS A 61 15.63 -3.93 0.46
CA HIS A 61 16.58 -4.85 -0.15
C HIS A 61 15.95 -5.80 -1.17
N GLN A 62 14.75 -6.32 -0.90
CA GLN A 62 14.12 -7.30 -1.79
C GLN A 62 13.36 -6.66 -2.95
N ARG A 63 12.73 -5.50 -2.71
CA ARG A 63 11.76 -4.91 -3.65
C ARG A 63 12.10 -3.49 -4.07
N GLY A 64 13.09 -2.83 -3.44
CA GLY A 64 13.39 -1.43 -3.70
C GLY A 64 12.27 -0.47 -3.31
N VAL A 65 11.39 -0.89 -2.39
CA VAL A 65 10.21 -0.13 -1.99
C VAL A 65 10.45 0.53 -0.63
N LYS A 66 10.20 1.84 -0.56
CA LYS A 66 10.24 2.61 0.68
C LYS A 66 8.92 2.52 1.42
N LEU A 67 8.90 1.97 2.63
CA LEU A 67 7.70 2.01 3.46
C LEU A 67 7.54 3.40 4.11
N ILE A 68 6.35 3.97 3.99
CA ILE A 68 5.93 5.20 4.65
C ILE A 68 4.84 4.82 5.65
N ALA A 69 5.23 4.64 6.90
CA ALA A 69 4.34 4.38 8.02
C ALA A 69 4.60 5.39 9.15
N PRO A 70 3.56 5.87 9.86
CA PRO A 70 3.75 6.71 11.02
C PRO A 70 4.39 5.90 12.17
N HIS A 71 5.28 6.54 12.91
CA HIS A 71 5.94 5.90 14.04
C HIS A 71 4.98 5.51 15.17
N ARG A 72 5.26 4.36 15.81
CA ARG A 72 4.60 3.91 17.02
C ARG A 72 4.87 4.87 18.18
N ARG A 73 3.90 4.99 19.10
CA ARG A 73 3.98 5.93 20.24
C ARG A 73 5.22 5.71 21.13
N GLY A 74 5.69 4.47 21.24
CA GLY A 74 6.86 4.10 22.05
C GLY A 74 8.20 4.08 21.32
N ARG A 75 8.27 4.58 20.07
CA ARG A 75 9.52 4.58 19.30
C ARG A 75 10.48 5.63 19.87
N LYS A 76 11.66 5.18 20.32
CA LYS A 76 12.68 6.03 20.96
C LYS A 76 13.42 6.90 19.94
N THR A 77 13.72 6.36 18.76
CA THR A 77 14.44 7.06 17.68
C THR A 77 13.47 7.42 16.56
N LYS A 78 13.24 8.71 16.35
CA LYS A 78 12.42 9.21 15.23
C LYS A 78 13.30 9.33 13.99
N THR A 79 13.05 8.48 13.00
CA THR A 79 13.83 8.44 11.75
C THR A 79 13.25 9.38 10.69
N GLN A 80 11.98 9.79 10.82
CA GLN A 80 11.29 10.58 9.82
C GLN A 80 11.01 12.04 10.25
N ASP A 81 11.26 12.98 9.34
CA ASP A 81 10.92 14.42 9.43
C ASP A 81 9.41 14.71 9.15
N GLY A 82 8.58 13.68 8.97
CA GLY A 82 7.12 13.80 8.81
C GLY A 82 6.63 14.40 7.48
N ARG A 83 7.51 14.96 6.63
CA ARG A 83 7.13 15.47 5.30
C ARG A 83 6.49 14.40 4.42
N GLU A 84 7.01 13.18 4.50
CA GLU A 84 6.51 12.03 3.74
C GLU A 84 5.13 11.56 4.22
N LEU A 85 4.81 11.76 5.50
CA LEU A 85 3.50 11.44 6.09
C LEU A 85 2.36 12.32 5.56
N ARG A 86 2.65 13.38 4.79
CA ARG A 86 1.60 14.12 4.06
C ARG A 86 0.81 13.20 3.12
N ARG A 87 1.45 12.16 2.57
CA ARG A 87 0.78 11.14 1.74
C ARG A 87 -0.13 10.24 2.58
N TYR A 88 0.30 9.88 3.80
CA TYR A 88 -0.49 9.10 4.76
C TYR A 88 -1.84 9.76 5.05
N ARG A 89 -1.94 11.09 5.03
CA ARG A 89 -3.22 11.80 5.20
C ARG A 89 -4.28 11.41 4.18
N ARG A 90 -3.93 10.91 2.99
CA ARG A 90 -4.93 10.50 1.97
C ARG A 90 -5.64 9.19 2.31
N ARG A 91 -5.18 8.46 3.34
CA ARG A 91 -5.75 7.20 3.80
C ARG A 91 -7.23 7.30 4.19
N TRP A 92 -7.68 8.45 4.70
CA TRP A 92 -9.08 8.66 5.11
C TRP A 92 -10.08 8.33 3.98
N LYS A 93 -9.67 8.49 2.71
CA LYS A 93 -10.53 8.16 1.55
C LYS A 93 -10.83 6.66 1.50
N MET A 94 -9.81 5.83 1.71
CA MET A 94 -9.96 4.37 1.74
C MET A 94 -10.72 3.93 2.99
N GLU A 95 -10.41 4.52 4.16
CA GLU A 95 -11.14 4.21 5.40
C GLU A 95 -12.63 4.56 5.29
N ARG A 96 -12.97 5.70 4.67
CA ARG A 96 -14.36 6.08 4.41
C ARG A 96 -15.05 5.12 3.46
N LEU A 97 -14.37 4.70 2.39
CA LEU A 97 -14.91 3.70 1.46
C LEU A 97 -15.19 2.38 2.18
N PHE A 98 -14.24 1.88 2.96
CA PHE A 98 -14.45 0.65 3.72
C PHE A 98 -15.55 0.81 4.76
N ALA A 99 -15.64 1.93 5.47
CA ALA A 99 -16.74 2.17 6.41
C ALA A 99 -18.11 2.15 5.70
N TRP A 100 -18.21 2.77 4.53
CA TRP A 100 -19.42 2.75 3.71
C TRP A 100 -19.78 1.33 3.22
N LEU A 101 -18.83 0.59 2.64
CA LEU A 101 -19.03 -0.81 2.23
C LEU A 101 -19.45 -1.69 3.40
N GLN A 102 -18.87 -1.46 4.57
CA GLN A 102 -19.13 -2.23 5.76
C GLN A 102 -20.51 -1.93 6.37
N ASN A 103 -21.20 -0.84 6.00
CA ASN A 103 -22.61 -0.66 6.36
C ASN A 103 -23.51 -1.68 5.64
N PHE A 104 -23.18 -2.01 4.39
CA PHE A 104 -23.91 -2.99 3.58
C PHE A 104 -23.48 -4.44 3.85
N ARG A 105 -22.47 -4.68 4.71
CA ARG A 105 -22.00 -6.04 5.04
C ARG A 105 -23.14 -6.92 5.59
N ARG A 106 -24.10 -6.30 6.28
CA ARG A 106 -25.23 -6.97 6.95
C ARG A 106 -26.28 -7.48 5.97
N LEU A 107 -26.30 -6.95 4.75
CA LEU A 107 -27.17 -7.40 3.66
C LEU A 107 -26.56 -8.59 2.92
N VAL A 108 -25.23 -8.66 2.83
CA VAL A 108 -24.52 -9.70 2.07
C VAL A 108 -24.45 -11.03 2.84
N THR A 109 -24.15 -10.98 4.13
CA THR A 109 -24.02 -12.18 4.98
C THR A 109 -24.93 -12.06 6.19
N ARG A 110 -25.70 -13.13 6.49
CA ARG A 110 -26.52 -13.18 7.70
C ARG A 110 -25.63 -13.33 8.93
N TYR A 111 -25.34 -12.20 9.57
CA TYR A 111 -24.66 -12.16 10.88
C TYR A 111 -25.62 -12.28 12.06
N GLU A 112 -26.90 -12.00 11.85
CA GLU A 112 -27.91 -12.05 12.91
C GLU A 112 -28.36 -13.49 13.18
N VAL A 113 -28.31 -13.87 14.46
CA VAL A 113 -28.83 -15.17 14.92
C VAL A 113 -30.34 -15.25 14.69
N LYS A 114 -31.07 -14.18 15.02
CA LYS A 114 -32.52 -14.07 14.89
C LYS A 114 -32.93 -13.69 13.46
N VAL A 115 -33.95 -14.37 12.93
CA VAL A 115 -34.44 -14.15 11.56
C VAL A 115 -35.12 -12.79 11.45
N GLU A 116 -35.82 -12.36 12.50
CA GLU A 116 -36.58 -11.11 12.55
C GLU A 116 -35.66 -9.89 12.40
N ASN A 117 -34.50 -9.92 13.08
CA ASN A 117 -33.49 -8.88 12.98
C ASN A 117 -32.92 -8.78 11.56
N PHE A 118 -32.59 -9.93 10.96
CA PHE A 118 -32.09 -9.97 9.58
C PHE A 118 -33.13 -9.41 8.59
N LEU A 119 -34.39 -9.80 8.75
CA LEU A 119 -35.49 -9.32 7.92
C LEU A 119 -35.74 -7.82 8.09
N GLY A 120 -35.61 -7.30 9.31
CA GLY A 120 -35.67 -5.87 9.58
C GLY A 120 -34.56 -5.09 8.85
N PHE A 121 -33.32 -5.59 8.85
CA PHE A 121 -32.23 -4.95 8.12
C PHE A 121 -32.38 -5.03 6.60
N LEU A 122 -32.99 -6.08 6.06
CA LEU A 122 -33.31 -6.15 4.62
C LEU A 122 -34.29 -5.05 4.19
N HIS A 123 -35.26 -4.69 5.04
CA HIS A 123 -36.26 -3.65 4.72
C HIS A 123 -35.75 -2.23 4.98
N LEU A 124 -34.78 -2.06 5.88
CA LEU A 124 -34.20 -0.76 6.24
C LEU A 124 -32.95 -0.39 5.40
N GLY A 125 -32.44 -1.33 4.61
CA GLY A 125 -31.20 -1.21 3.82
C GLY A 125 -31.34 -0.44 2.52
#